data_AF-A0A937HSZ4-F1
#
_entry.id   AF-A0A937HSZ4-F1
#
_cell.length_a   1.000
_cell.length_b   1.000
_cell.length_c   1.000
_cell.angle_alpha   90.00
_cell.angle_beta   90.00
_cell.angle_gamma   90.00
#
_symmetry.space_group_name_H-M   'P 1'
#
loop_
_entity.id
_entity.type
_entity.pdbx_description
1 polymer ?
#
loop_
_entity_poly.entity_id
_entity_poly.type
_entity_poly.pdbx_seq_one_letter_code
_entity_poly.pdbx_strand_id
1 'polypeptide(L)' 'MTDSAKQPLLTLGDKQYAIDALNDQTKDLVQGLKVTDAQLRMTQDQLNVMKVARQALLDQLQEALKDEQPVAG' A
#
# COMPACT_ATOMS: atom_id res chain seq x y z
N MET A 1 17.45 -34.96 9.46
CA MET A 1 16.49 -34.63 10.53
C MET A 1 15.43 -33.75 9.88
N THR A 2 14.17 -34.17 9.92
CA THR A 2 13.07 -33.61 9.12
C THR A 2 12.71 -32.20 9.55
N ASP A 3 12.85 -31.24 8.63
CA ASP A 3 12.27 -29.90 8.73
C ASP A 3 10.79 -30.03 9.06
N SER A 4 10.39 -29.61 10.25
CA SER A 4 8.98 -29.46 10.59
C SER A 4 8.45 -28.28 9.79
N ALA A 5 7.85 -28.57 8.64
CA ALA A 5 7.18 -27.59 7.80
C ALA A 5 6.20 -26.79 8.67
N LYS A 6 6.54 -25.54 9.00
CA LYS A 6 5.65 -24.62 9.71
C LYS A 6 4.42 -24.45 8.84
N GLN A 7 3.31 -25.06 9.26
CA GLN A 7 2.04 -24.89 8.56
C GLN A 7 1.67 -23.41 8.51
N PRO A 8 1.22 -22.91 7.36
CA PRO A 8 0.85 -21.51 7.22
C PRO A 8 -0.36 -21.21 8.12
N LEU A 9 -0.16 -20.29 9.07
CA LEU A 9 -1.20 -19.83 10.00
C LEU A 9 -1.75 -18.49 9.55
N LEU A 10 -3.07 -18.37 9.57
CA LEU A 10 -3.81 -17.13 9.42
C LEU A 10 -4.14 -16.59 10.81
N THR A 11 -3.65 -15.40 11.15
CA THR A 11 -4.03 -14.70 12.38
C THR A 11 -5.05 -13.61 12.04
N LEU A 12 -6.25 -13.69 12.62
CA LEU A 12 -7.27 -12.63 12.55
C LEU A 12 -7.59 -12.20 13.98
N GLY A 13 -7.17 -10.99 14.34
CA GLY A 13 -7.32 -10.47 15.70
C GLY A 13 -6.58 -11.35 16.71
N ASP A 14 -7.33 -11.94 17.64
CA ASP A 14 -6.84 -12.84 18.69
C ASP A 14 -6.87 -14.32 18.30
N LYS A 15 -7.36 -14.65 17.09
CA LYS A 15 -7.56 -16.04 16.65
C LYS A 15 -6.53 -16.45 15.61
N GLN A 16 -6.07 -17.70 15.72
CA GLN A 16 -5.19 -18.35 14.75
C GLN A 16 -5.91 -19.54 14.09
N TYR A 17 -5.77 -19.63 12.77
CA TYR A 17 -6.35 -20.69 11.95
C TYR A 17 -5.25 -21.30 11.09
N ALA A 18 -5.16 -22.63 11.03
CA ALA A 18 -4.31 -23.29 10.06
C ALA A 18 -4.93 -23.13 8.67
N ILE A 19 -4.22 -22.48 7.74
CA ILE A 19 -4.74 -22.19 6.40
C ILE A 19 -5.10 -23.49 5.68
N ASP A 20 -4.33 -24.55 5.88
CA ASP A 20 -4.57 -25.86 5.26
C ASP A 20 -5.92 -26.46 5.67
N ALA A 21 -6.36 -26.20 6.91
CA ALA A 21 -7.62 -26.69 7.47
C ALA A 21 -8.85 -25.85 7.08
N LEU A 22 -8.66 -24.74 6.36
CA LEU A 22 -9.76 -23.93 5.84
C LEU A 22 -10.38 -24.58 4.59
N ASN A 23 -11.68 -24.36 4.40
CA ASN A 23 -12.34 -24.71 3.14
C ASN A 23 -11.88 -23.80 1.99
N ASP A 24 -12.08 -24.24 0.75
CA ASP A 24 -11.57 -23.54 -0.43
C ASP A 24 -12.11 -22.12 -0.56
N GLN A 25 -13.40 -21.92 -0.28
CA GLN A 25 -14.01 -20.59 -0.27
C GLN A 25 -13.31 -19.64 0.71
N THR A 26 -12.94 -20.12 1.90
CA THR A 26 -12.25 -19.29 2.90
C THR A 26 -10.81 -19.02 2.49
N LYS A 27 -10.14 -19.97 1.85
CA LYS A 27 -8.79 -19.78 1.29
C LYS A 27 -8.80 -18.70 0.20
N ASP A 28 -9.81 -18.69 -0.67
CA ASP A 28 -9.99 -17.67 -1.71
C ASP A 28 -10.21 -16.29 -1.11
N LEU A 29 -11.03 -16.18 -0.05
CA LEU A 29 -11.22 -14.92 0.68
C LEU A 29 -9.92 -14.41 1.29
N VAL A 30 -9.13 -15.29 1.92
CA VAL A 30 -7.82 -14.94 2.49
C VAL A 30 -6.87 -14.45 1.42
N GLN A 31 -6.85 -15.10 0.26
CA GLN A 31 -6.01 -14.68 -0.86
C GLN A 31 -6.47 -13.33 -1.43
N GLY A 32 -7.78 -13.14 -1.61
CA GLY A 32 -8.35 -11.87 -2.03
C GLY A 32 -7.98 -10.73 -1.09
N LEU A 33 -8.14 -10.93 0.22
CA LEU A 33 -7.77 -9.95 1.23
C LEU A 33 -6.28 -9.58 1.16
N LYS A 34 -5.39 -10.57 1.07
CA LYS A 34 -3.93 -10.32 0.95
C LYS A 34 -3.58 -9.49 -0.28
N VAL A 35 -4.22 -9.76 -1.42
CA VAL A 35 -4.00 -9.00 -2.66
C VAL A 35 -4.51 -7.57 -2.50
N THR A 36 -5.70 -7.39 -1.93
CA THR A 36 -6.27 -6.07 -1.66
C THR A 36 -5.38 -5.26 -0.71
N ASP A 37 -4.89 -5.86 0.37
CA ASP A 37 -3.99 -5.19 1.32
C ASP A 37 -2.66 -4.79 0.67
N ALA A 38 -2.11 -5.65 -0.19
CA ALA A 38 -0.92 -5.33 -0.97
C ALA A 38 -1.18 -4.15 -1.91
N GLN A 39 -2.33 -4.15 -2.61
CA GLN A 39 -2.71 -3.07 -3.50
C GLN A 39 -2.90 -1.75 -2.75
N LEU A 40 -3.53 -1.77 -1.57
CA LEU A 40 -3.68 -0.59 -0.71
C LEU A 40 -2.32 -0.01 -0.32
N ARG A 41 -1.37 -0.85 0.10
CA ARG A 41 -0.02 -0.41 0.43
C ARG A 41 0.68 0.23 -0.77
N MET A 42 0.65 -0.44 -1.92
CA MET A 42 1.26 0.07 -3.14
C MET A 42 0.66 1.41 -3.58
N THR A 43 -0.67 1.55 -3.52
CA THR A 43 -1.34 2.81 -3.84
C THR A 43 -1.00 3.91 -2.85
N GLN A 44 -0.85 3.59 -1.56
CA GLN A 44 -0.39 4.56 -0.57
C GLN A 44 1.04 5.03 -0.84
N ASP A 45 1.93 4.13 -1.24
CA ASP A 45 3.30 4.47 -1.60
C ASP A 45 3.35 5.35 -2.86
N GLN A 46 2.57 5.01 -3.88
CA GLN A 46 2.41 5.85 -5.08
C GLN A 46 1.89 7.25 -4.73
N LEU A 47 0.88 7.34 -3.87
CA LEU A 47 0.35 8.62 -3.40
C LEU A 47 1.42 9.46 -2.69
N ASN A 48 2.29 8.84 -1.90
CA ASN A 48 3.39 9.54 -1.23
C ASN A 48 4.40 10.10 -2.24
N VAL A 49 4.78 9.30 -3.24
CA VAL A 49 5.66 9.77 -4.33
C VAL A 49 5.03 10.94 -5.08
N MET A 50 3.74 10.86 -5.42
CA MET A 50 3.03 11.92 -6.12
C MET A 50 2.97 13.22 -5.29
N LYS A 51 2.81 13.12 -3.97
CA LYS A 51 2.85 14.31 -3.09
C LYS A 51 4.21 15.01 -3.13
N VAL A 52 5.31 14.25 -3.08
CA VAL A 52 6.67 14.80 -3.20
C VAL A 52 6.87 15.46 -4.57
N ALA A 53 6.47 14.78 -5.65
CA ALA A 53 6.56 15.34 -7.00
C ALA A 53 5.76 16.64 -7.14
N ARG A 54 4.53 16.69 -6.62
CA ARG A 54 3.70 17.90 -6.60
C ARG A 54 4.39 19.05 -5.85
N GLN A 55 5.01 18.77 -4.72
CA GLN A 55 5.72 19.80 -3.96
C GLN A 55 6.91 20.34 -4.75
N ALA A 56 7.72 19.47 -5.37
CA ALA A 56 8.84 19.89 -6.20
C ALA A 56 8.40 20.78 -7.38
N LEU A 57 7.26 20.46 -8.01
CA LEU A 57 6.68 21.29 -9.07
C LEU A 57 6.22 22.65 -8.54
N LEU A 58 5.63 22.69 -7.35
CA LEU A 58 5.21 23.93 -6.71
C LEU A 58 6.42 24.83 -6.40
N ASP A 59 7.50 24.25 -5.87
CA ASP A 59 8.73 24.97 -5.56
C ASP A 59 9.34 25.55 -6.85
N GLN A 60 9.43 24.75 -7.92
CA GLN A 60 9.91 25.22 -9.24
C GLN A 60 9.02 26.33 -9.81
N LEU A 61 7.70 26.19 -9.69
CA LEU A 61 6.76 27.22 -10.15
C LEU A 61 6.94 28.52 -9.36
N GLN A 62 7.09 28.44 -8.04
CA GLN A 62 7.33 29.62 -7.20
C GLN A 62 8.61 30.34 -7.58
N GLU A 63 9.69 29.61 -7.86
CA GLU A 63 10.94 30.20 -8.34
C GLU A 63 10.76 30.88 -9.70
N ALA A 64 10.11 30.20 -10.66
CA ALA A 64 9.86 30.77 -11.99
C ALA A 64 9.00 32.04 -11.93
N LEU A 65 8.03 32.11 -11.01
CA LEU A 65 7.16 33.27 -10.83
C LEU A 65 7.85 34.47 -10.17
N LYS A 66 9.05 34.32 -9.58
CA LYS A 66 9.78 35.47 -9.01
C LYS A 66 10.19 36.49 -10.07
N ASP A 67 10.42 36.02 -11.29
CA ASP A 67 10.83 36.85 -12.43
C ASP A 67 9.63 37.39 -13.22
N GLU A 68 8.42 36.90 -12.93
CA GLU A 68 7.18 37.31 -13.57
C GLU A 68 6.53 38.49 -12.79
N GLN A 69 6.11 39.53 -13.49
CA GLN A 69 5.38 40.65 -12.87
C GLN A 69 3.94 40.22 -12.54
N PRO A 70 3.53 40.22 -11.27
CA PRO A 70 2.16 39.87 -10.91
C PRO A 70 1.20 40.94 -11.43
N VAL A 71 0.14 40.51 -12.11
CA VAL A 71 -0.95 41.41 -12.53
C VAL A 71 -1.83 41.69 -11.31
N ALA A 72 -2.02 42.96 -10.96
CA ALA A 72 -2.92 43.35 -9.88
C ALA A 72 -4.35 42.89 -10.20
N GLY A 73 -4.97 42.15 -9.28
CA GLY A 73 -6.36 41.69 -9.35
C GLY A 73 -7.35 42.74 -8.91
#